data_AF-A0A401ZLR0-F1
#
_entry.id   AF-A0A401ZLR0-F1
#
_cell.length_a   1.000
_cell.length_b   1.000
_cell.length_c   1.000
_cell.angle_alpha   90.00
_cell.angle_beta   90.00
_cell.angle_gamma   90.00
#
_symmetry.space_group_name_H-M   'P 1'
#
loop_
_entity.id
_entity.type
_entity.pdbx_description
1 polymer ?
#
loop_
_entity_poly.entity_id
_entity_poly.type
_entity_poly.pdbx_seq_one_letter_code
_entity_poly.pdbx_strand_id
1 'polypeptide(L)'
;MLRAIDAGASQSEVAETFAISVATIKRYLKQRRETGHVEPKNIPGRPAVKGAVLQAHLLIQLQAHPDVSREEHCRLFKETHGIEVSTASITRARQALGWTRKKSR
;
A
#
# COMPACT_ATOMS: atom_id res chain seq x y z
N MET A 1 -7.99 -29.29 -3.53
CA MET A 1 -9.20 -28.70 -2.92
C MET A 1 -10.12 -28.05 -3.95
N LEU A 2 -9.88 -26.81 -4.44
CA LEU A 2 -10.86 -26.12 -5.32
C LEU A 2 -11.18 -26.88 -6.62
N ARG A 3 -10.18 -27.51 -7.24
CA ARG A 3 -10.41 -28.35 -8.43
C ARG A 3 -11.37 -29.53 -8.16
N ALA A 4 -11.43 -30.05 -6.93
CA ALA A 4 -12.39 -31.09 -6.58
C ALA A 4 -13.83 -30.56 -6.57
N ILE A 5 -14.01 -29.31 -6.13
CA ILE A 5 -15.31 -28.61 -6.21
C ILE A 5 -15.69 -28.35 -7.67
N ASP A 6 -14.70 -27.95 -8.49
CA ASP A 6 -14.92 -27.76 -9.94
C ASP A 6 -15.29 -29.09 -10.64
N ALA A 7 -14.80 -30.21 -10.11
CA ALA A 7 -15.16 -31.56 -10.55
C ALA A 7 -16.49 -32.09 -9.98
N GLY A 8 -17.22 -31.27 -9.20
CA GLY A 8 -18.55 -31.59 -8.69
C GLY A 8 -18.61 -32.10 -7.25
N ALA A 9 -17.49 -32.19 -6.53
CA ALA A 9 -17.50 -32.57 -5.11
C ALA A 9 -18.18 -31.48 -4.27
N SER A 10 -18.93 -31.92 -3.25
CA SER A 10 -19.54 -31.01 -2.27
C SER A 10 -18.48 -30.37 -1.37
N GLN A 11 -18.80 -29.21 -0.79
CA GLN A 11 -17.89 -28.54 0.14
C GLN A 11 -17.63 -29.38 1.40
N SER A 12 -18.60 -30.20 1.82
CA SER A 12 -18.47 -31.07 3.00
C SER A 12 -17.47 -32.20 2.75
N GLU A 13 -17.59 -32.90 1.62
CA GLU A 13 -16.64 -33.96 1.25
C GLU A 13 -15.21 -33.41 1.13
N VAL A 14 -15.06 -32.22 0.56
CA VAL A 14 -13.77 -31.55 0.45
C VAL A 14 -13.24 -31.12 1.82
N ALA A 15 -14.10 -30.69 2.74
CA ALA A 15 -13.70 -30.33 4.10
C ALA A 15 -13.13 -31.55 4.85
N GLU A 16 -13.81 -32.69 4.76
CA GLU A 16 -13.37 -33.96 5.35
C GLU A 16 -12.08 -34.47 4.72
N THR A 17 -12.03 -34.54 3.38
CA THR A 17 -10.88 -35.07 2.62
C THR A 17 -9.60 -34.28 2.89
N PHE A 18 -9.69 -32.96 3.00
CA PHE A 18 -8.53 -32.08 3.21
C PHE A 18 -8.33 -31.69 4.68
N ALA A 19 -9.14 -32.20 5.61
CA ALA A 19 -9.12 -31.87 7.05
C ALA A 19 -9.13 -30.35 7.33
N ILE A 20 -10.00 -29.62 6.61
CA ILE A 20 -10.15 -28.16 6.73
C ILE A 20 -11.60 -27.78 7.01
N SER A 21 -11.80 -26.56 7.50
CA SER A 21 -13.16 -26.05 7.69
C SER A 21 -13.83 -25.65 6.37
N VAL A 22 -15.14 -25.86 6.28
CA VAL A 22 -15.98 -25.33 5.18
C VAL A 22 -15.83 -23.81 5.03
N ALA A 23 -15.59 -23.09 6.12
CA ALA A 23 -15.32 -21.65 6.09
C ALA A 23 -14.05 -21.30 5.29
N THR A 24 -13.01 -22.13 5.38
CA THR A 24 -11.78 -21.98 4.58
C THR A 24 -12.08 -22.17 3.10
N ILE A 25 -12.85 -23.20 2.76
CA ILE A 25 -13.29 -23.45 1.37
C ILE A 25 -14.05 -22.24 0.81
N LYS A 26 -15.04 -21.74 1.56
CA LYS A 26 -15.83 -20.55 1.19
C LYS A 26 -14.94 -19.31 1.00
N ARG A 27 -13.94 -19.11 1.87
CA ARG A 27 -12.97 -18.01 1.75
C ARG A 27 -12.19 -18.08 0.44
N TYR A 28 -11.69 -19.26 0.06
CA TYR A 28 -10.97 -19.46 -1.19
C TYR A 28 -11.86 -19.31 -2.43
N LEU A 29 -13.10 -19.84 -2.40
CA LEU A 29 -14.08 -19.65 -3.48
C LEU A 29 -14.42 -18.17 -3.69
N LYS A 30 -14.65 -17.44 -2.60
CA LYS A 30 -14.88 -15.98 -2.62
C LYS A 30 -13.68 -15.26 -3.24
N GLN A 31 -12.46 -15.58 -2.79
CA GLN A 31 -11.25 -14.96 -3.33
C GLN A 31 -11.09 -15.22 -4.84
N ARG A 32 -11.30 -16.46 -5.29
CA ARG A 32 -11.24 -16.81 -6.72
C ARG A 32 -12.26 -16.01 -7.53
N ARG A 33 -13.49 -15.84 -7.02
CA ARG A 33 -14.53 -15.03 -7.69
C ARG A 33 -14.15 -13.54 -7.78
N GLU A 34 -13.52 -13.00 -6.74
CA GLU A 34 -13.19 -11.58 -6.65
C GLU A 34 -11.89 -11.20 -7.39
N THR A 35 -10.92 -12.10 -7.43
CA THR A 35 -9.55 -11.80 -7.92
C THR A 35 -9.12 -12.67 -9.10
N GLY A 36 -9.90 -13.69 -9.47
CA GLY A 36 -9.54 -14.67 -10.50
C GLY A 36 -8.52 -15.72 -10.06
N HIS A 37 -7.90 -15.56 -8.88
CA HIS A 37 -6.88 -16.46 -8.37
C HIS A 37 -7.04 -16.72 -6.86
N VAL A 38 -6.20 -17.61 -6.32
CA VAL A 38 -6.14 -17.92 -4.88
C VAL A 38 -4.75 -17.69 -4.28
N GLU A 39 -3.88 -17.00 -5.01
CA GLU A 39 -2.58 -16.57 -4.49
C GLU A 39 -2.72 -15.82 -3.15
N PRO A 40 -1.77 -15.98 -2.22
CA PRO A 40 -1.76 -15.26 -0.96
C PRO A 40 -1.95 -13.75 -1.18
N LYS A 41 -2.85 -13.15 -0.39
CA LYS A 41 -2.99 -11.69 -0.39
C LYS A 41 -1.74 -11.07 0.23
N ASN A 42 -1.31 -9.93 -0.32
CA ASN A 42 -0.29 -9.12 0.32
C ASN A 42 -0.75 -8.77 1.74
N ILE A 43 0.11 -9.02 2.73
CA ILE A 43 -0.15 -8.64 4.12
C ILE A 43 0.36 -7.20 4.27
N PRO A 44 -0.52 -6.18 4.30
CA PRO A 44 -0.06 -4.81 4.46
C PRO A 44 0.56 -4.65 5.86
N GLY A 45 1.73 -4.01 5.92
CA GLY A 45 2.29 -3.54 7.18
C GLY A 45 1.46 -2.39 7.78
N ARG A 46 1.85 -1.92 8.97
CA ARG A 46 1.22 -0.75 9.61
C ARG A 46 1.30 0.48 8.67
N PRO A 47 0.18 1.16 8.38
CA PRO A 47 0.22 2.41 7.62
C PRO A 47 1.10 3.45 8.33
N ALA A 48 1.99 4.09 7.57
CA ALA A 48 2.84 5.14 8.11
C ALA A 48 2.02 6.41 8.38
N VAL A 49 1.74 6.70 9.66
CA VAL A 49 0.93 7.88 10.08
C VAL A 49 1.49 9.18 9.51
N LYS A 50 2.81 9.42 9.68
CA LYS A 50 3.49 10.59 9.11
C LYS A 50 3.54 10.57 7.58
N GLY A 51 3.58 9.38 6.98
CA GLY A 51 3.72 9.19 5.54
C GLY A 51 2.46 9.61 4.78
N ALA A 52 1.27 9.32 5.32
CA ALA A 52 0.01 9.69 4.68
C ALA A 52 -0.15 11.22 4.56
N VAL A 53 0.09 11.95 5.66
CA VAL A 53 0.04 13.42 5.67
C VAL A 53 1.12 14.01 4.75
N LEU A 54 2.33 13.45 4.80
CA LEU A 54 3.41 13.89 3.91
C LEU A 54 3.04 13.71 2.43
N GLN A 55 2.50 12.57 2.04
CA GLN A 55 2.11 12.33 0.64
C GLN A 55 0.98 13.26 0.18
N ALA A 56 0.02 13.57 1.06
CA ALA A 56 -1.10 14.44 0.73
C ALA A 56 -0.67 15.90 0.47
N HIS A 57 0.32 16.41 1.20
CA HIS A 57 0.67 17.84 1.18
C HIS A 57 1.99 18.19 0.49
N LEU A 58 2.89 17.21 0.32
CA LEU A 58 4.23 17.50 -0.20
C LEU A 58 4.21 18.06 -1.63
N LEU A 59 3.28 17.63 -2.48
CA LEU A 59 3.18 18.14 -3.85
C LEU A 59 2.94 19.67 -3.87
N ILE A 60 2.02 20.15 -3.04
CA ILE A 60 1.69 21.57 -2.93
C ILE A 60 2.90 22.35 -2.43
N GLN A 61 3.59 21.84 -1.41
CA GLN A 61 4.79 22.48 -0.87
C GLN A 61 5.94 22.52 -1.89
N LEU A 62 6.12 21.46 -2.69
CA LEU A 62 7.14 21.41 -3.74
C LEU A 62 6.83 22.39 -4.88
N GLN A 63 5.57 22.60 -5.22
CA GLN A 63 5.15 23.59 -6.22
C GLN A 63 5.34 25.03 -5.72
N ALA A 64 5.03 25.30 -4.45
CA ALA A 64 5.23 26.61 -3.83
C ALA A 64 6.72 26.96 -3.65
N HIS A 65 7.57 25.96 -3.39
CA HIS A 65 8.99 26.12 -3.12
C HIS A 65 9.84 25.13 -3.94
N PRO A 66 9.94 25.28 -5.27
CA PRO A 66 10.57 24.27 -6.13
C PRO A 66 12.09 24.16 -5.96
N ASP A 67 12.73 25.22 -5.50
CA ASP A 67 14.19 25.36 -5.46
C ASP A 67 14.82 25.22 -4.08
N VAL A 68 14.00 25.06 -3.03
CA VAL A 68 14.51 24.94 -1.67
C VAL A 68 15.16 23.58 -1.43
N SER A 69 16.09 23.53 -0.47
CA SER A 69 16.77 22.29 -0.11
C SER A 69 15.81 21.32 0.57
N ARG A 70 16.24 20.07 0.72
CA ARG A 70 15.39 19.03 1.34
C ARG A 70 15.28 19.25 2.84
N GLU A 71 16.35 19.76 3.44
CA GLU A 71 16.42 20.20 4.82
C GLU A 71 15.43 21.34 5.06
N GLU A 72 15.32 22.27 4.10
CA GLU A 72 14.31 23.33 4.14
C GLU A 72 12.90 22.79 4.05
N HIS A 73 12.66 21.84 3.14
CA HIS A 73 11.36 21.18 3.07
C HIS A 73 10.96 20.49 4.38
N CYS A 74 11.92 19.87 5.08
CA CYS A 74 11.67 19.30 6.41
C CYS A 74 11.25 20.36 7.43
N ARG A 75 11.92 21.53 7.44
CA ARG A 75 11.58 22.65 8.33
C ARG A 75 10.19 23.19 8.04
N LEU A 76 9.94 23.55 6.79
CA LEU A 76 8.65 24.06 6.32
C LEU A 76 7.50 23.08 6.61
N PHE A 77 7.73 21.78 6.45
CA PHE A 77 6.71 20.76 6.73
C PHE A 77 6.40 20.69 8.23
N LYS A 78 7.41 20.80 9.10
CA LYS A 78 7.23 20.88 10.55
C LYS A 78 6.49 22.15 10.97
N GLU A 79 6.82 23.30 10.38
CA GLU A 79 6.16 24.58 10.66
C GLU A 79 4.69 24.58 10.22
N THR A 80 4.39 24.02 9.05
CA THR A 80 3.04 24.02 8.46
C THR A 80 2.13 22.96 9.08
N HIS A 81 2.67 21.76 9.34
CA HIS A 81 1.85 20.59 9.74
C HIS A 81 2.15 20.09 11.16
N GLY A 82 3.14 20.66 11.86
CA GLY A 82 3.55 20.19 13.19
C GLY A 82 4.24 18.82 13.21
N ILE A 83 4.55 18.25 12.04
CA ILE A 83 5.08 16.89 11.91
C ILE A 83 6.54 16.94 11.50
N GLU A 84 7.40 16.36 12.33
CA GLU A 84 8.81 16.20 11.99
C GLU A 84 9.01 15.03 11.03
N VAL A 85 9.56 15.35 9.84
CA VAL A 85 9.91 14.42 8.77
C VAL A 85 11.41 14.53 8.47
N SER A 86 12.06 13.40 8.21
CA SER A 86 13.46 13.37 7.81
C SER A 86 13.63 13.66 6.32
N THR A 87 14.84 14.06 5.92
CA THR A 87 15.20 14.26 4.52
C THR A 87 14.97 12.99 3.69
N ALA A 88 15.24 11.81 4.26
CA ALA A 88 14.95 10.52 3.61
C ALA A 88 13.45 10.32 3.33
N SER A 89 12.57 10.81 4.20
CA SER A 89 11.12 10.79 3.96
C SER A 89 10.73 11.74 2.82
N ILE A 90 11.32 12.93 2.76
CA ILE A 90 11.16 13.86 1.63
C ILE A 90 11.65 13.25 0.32
N THR A 91 12.78 12.52 0.30
CA THR A 91 13.23 11.79 -0.92
C THR A 91 12.18 10.83 -1.42
N ARG A 92 11.75 9.91 -0.54
CA ARG A 92 10.88 8.82 -0.92
C ARG A 92 9.54 9.35 -1.41
N ALA A 93 9.04 10.41 -0.76
CA ALA A 93 7.81 11.07 -1.19
C ALA A 93 7.99 11.81 -2.53
N ARG A 94 9.10 12.54 -2.75
CA ARG A 94 9.41 13.13 -4.08
C ARG A 94 9.50 12.08 -5.19
N GLN A 95 10.15 10.95 -4.92
CA GLN A 95 10.25 9.84 -5.87
C GLN A 95 8.87 9.25 -6.19
N ALA A 96 8.03 9.02 -5.17
CA ALA A 96 6.66 8.54 -5.36
C ALA A 96 5.79 9.51 -6.17
N LEU A 97 6.03 10.82 -6.04
CA LEU A 97 5.38 11.87 -6.82
C LEU A 97 5.98 12.07 -8.22
N GLY A 98 7.07 11.37 -8.58
CA GLY A 98 7.79 11.62 -9.83
C GLY A 98 8.43 13.01 -9.92
N TRP A 99 8.65 13.69 -8.79
CA TRP A 99 9.11 15.08 -8.78
C TRP A 99 10.60 15.20 -9.09
N THR A 100 10.91 15.65 -10.31
CA THR A 100 12.27 16.00 -10.75
C THR A 100 12.48 17.50 -10.69
N ARG A 101 13.54 17.97 -10.01
CA ARG A 101 13.93 19.39 -10.06
C ARG A 101 14.64 19.64 -11.39
N LYS A 102 14.15 20.58 -12.19
CA LYS A 102 14.91 21.10 -13.34
C LYS A 102 16.02 22.00 -12.81
N LYS A 103 17.28 21.66 -13.08
CA LYS A 103 18.43 22.48 -12.69
C LYS A 103 18.54 23.63 -13.69
N SER A 104 18.12 24.84 -13.32
CA SER A 104 18.53 26.03 -14.07
C SER A 104 19.99 26.31 -13.74
N ARG A 105 20.83 26.38 -14.78
CA ARG A 105 22.25 26.75 -14.67
C ARG A 105 22.39 28.24 -14.50
#